data_AF-A0A5C5RS76-F1
#
_entry.id   AF-A0A5C5RS76-F1
#
_cell.length_a   1.000
_cell.length_b   1.000
_cell.length_c   1.000
_cell.angle_alpha   90.00
_cell.angle_beta   90.00
_cell.angle_gamma   90.00
#
_symmetry.space_group_name_H-M   'P 1'
#
loop_
_entity.id
_entity.type
_entity.pdbx_description
1 polymer ?
#
loop_
_entity_poly.entity_id
_entity_poly.type
_entity_poly.pdbx_seq_one_letter_code
_entity_poly.pdbx_strand_id
1 'polypeptide(L)' 'MTEDQAARLKELGERLRAAREGVDETQSRAAESVGLHRTYISRVENGGENITVGALYRLADHYGVPASRILPD' A
#
# COMPACT_ATOMS: atom_id res chain seq x y z
N MET A 1 -15.36 -12.05 2.25
CA MET A 1 -14.94 -10.73 2.73
C MET A 1 -16.18 -10.03 3.22
N THR A 2 -16.22 -9.57 4.47
CA THR A 2 -17.36 -8.75 4.93
C THR A 2 -17.32 -7.41 4.22
N GLU A 3 -18.47 -6.73 4.11
CA GLU A 3 -18.56 -5.40 3.51
C GLU A 3 -17.61 -4.41 4.21
N ASP A 4 -17.49 -4.54 5.53
CA ASP A 4 -16.58 -3.76 6.38
C ASP A 4 -15.10 -4.03 6.06
N GLN A 5 -14.73 -5.29 5.82
CA GLN A 5 -13.36 -5.65 5.44
C GLN A 5 -13.01 -5.11 4.04
N ALA A 6 -13.96 -5.13 3.10
CA ALA A 6 -13.74 -4.59 1.77
C ALA A 6 -13.49 -3.07 1.81
N ALA A 7 -14.26 -2.34 2.63
CA ALA A 7 -14.10 -0.91 2.85
C ALA A 7 -12.71 -0.59 3.44
N ARG A 8 -12.29 -1.32 4.48
CA ARG A 8 -10.96 -1.16 5.09
C ARG A 8 -9.82 -1.40 4.09
N LEU A 9 -9.92 -2.42 3.23
CA LEU A 9 -8.87 -2.67 2.22
C LEU A 9 -8.80 -1.60 1.15
N LYS A 10 -9.94 -1.07 0.73
CA LYS A 10 -9.98 0.04 -0.21
C LYS A 10 -9.33 1.29 0.39
N GLU A 11 -9.70 1.65 1.62
CA GLU A 11 -9.12 2.80 2.31
C GLU A 11 -7.62 2.62 2.55
N LEU A 12 -7.17 1.43 2.95
CA LEU A 12 -5.75 1.11 3.08
C LEU A 12 -5.01 1.34 1.75
N GLY A 13 -5.57 0.84 0.64
CA GLY A 13 -5.01 1.00 -0.69
C GLY A 13 -4.88 2.46 -1.11
N GLU A 14 -5.90 3.27 -0.83
CA GLU A 14 -5.90 4.72 -1.07
C GLU A 14 -4.84 5.45 -0.23
N ARG A 15 -4.71 5.12 1.06
CA ARG A 15 -3.67 5.69 1.95
C ARG A 15 -2.26 5.31 1.49
N LEU A 16 -2.06 4.07 1.06
CA LEU A 16 -0.79 3.59 0.50
C LEU A 16 -0.43 4.32 -0.80
N ARG A 17 -1.42 4.48 -1.69
CA ARG A 17 -1.27 5.24 -2.94
C ARG A 17 -0.88 6.69 -2.67
N ALA A 18 -1.54 7.34 -1.72
CA ALA A 18 -1.24 8.70 -1.33
C ALA A 18 0.20 8.85 -0.78
N ALA A 19 0.68 7.87 0.00
CA ALA A 19 2.06 7.85 0.47
C ALA A 19 3.06 7.73 -0.68
N ARG A 20 2.79 6.85 -1.65
CA ARG A 20 3.62 6.70 -2.86
C ARG A 20 3.66 7.96 -3.71
N GLU A 21 2.50 8.57 -3.95
CA GLU A 21 2.39 9.80 -4.74
C GLU A 21 3.02 10.99 -4.01
N GLY A 22 3.02 10.99 -2.66
CA GLY A 22 3.71 12.00 -1.85
C GLY A 22 5.23 11.98 -1.95
N VAL A 23 5.82 10.93 -2.51
CA VAL A 23 7.26 10.84 -2.83
C VAL A 23 7.54 10.82 -4.34
N ASP A 24 6.55 11.21 -5.16
CA ASP A 24 6.64 11.32 -6.62
C ASP A 24 7.04 10.01 -7.34
N GLU A 25 6.69 8.85 -6.78
CA GLU A 25 7.04 7.55 -7.36
C GLU A 25 5.89 6.90 -8.15
N THR A 26 6.25 6.21 -9.22
CA THR A 26 5.33 5.30 -9.91
C THR A 26 5.23 3.97 -9.16
N GLN A 27 4.14 3.21 -9.38
CA GLN A 27 4.01 1.85 -8.83
C GLN A 27 5.18 0.93 -9.23
N SER A 28 5.70 1.09 -10.45
CA SER A 28 6.85 0.30 -10.92
C SER A 28 8.12 0.62 -10.15
N ARG A 29 8.38 1.91 -9.93
CA ARG A 29 9.56 2.37 -9.18
C ARG A 29 9.50 1.93 -7.72
N ALA A 30 8.37 2.15 -7.05
CA ALA A 30 8.19 1.69 -5.68
C ALA A 30 8.35 0.18 -5.55
N ALA A 31 7.78 -0.60 -6.49
CA ALA A 31 7.90 -2.06 -6.50
C ALA A 31 9.35 -2.52 -6.63
N GLU A 32 10.11 -1.90 -7.53
CA GLU A 32 11.54 -2.17 -7.71
C GLU A 32 12.33 -1.85 -6.43
N SER A 33 12.10 -0.69 -5.83
CA SER A 33 12.83 -0.23 -4.64
C SER A 33 12.66 -1.14 -3.43
N VAL A 34 11.50 -1.78 -3.27
CA VAL A 34 11.22 -2.63 -2.10
C VAL A 34 11.25 -4.13 -2.41
N GLY A 35 11.60 -4.54 -3.63
CA GLY A 35 11.62 -5.95 -4.03
C GLY A 35 10.23 -6.59 -4.04
N LEU A 36 9.26 -5.92 -4.69
CA LEU A 36 7.90 -6.39 -4.90
C LEU A 36 7.56 -6.39 -6.40
N HIS A 37 6.47 -7.07 -6.77
CA HIS A 37 5.95 -6.99 -8.14
C HIS A 37 5.03 -5.77 -8.29
N ARG A 38 5.17 -5.02 -9.39
CA ARG A 38 4.27 -3.89 -9.73
C ARG A 38 2.78 -4.29 -9.65
N THR A 39 2.43 -5.49 -10.12
CA THR A 39 1.06 -6.02 -10.09
C THR A 39 0.56 -6.29 -8.68
N TYR A 40 1.45 -6.61 -7.73
CA TYR A 40 1.10 -6.71 -6.32
C TYR A 40 0.77 -5.33 -5.75
N ILE A 41 1.63 -4.33 -5.95
CA ILE A 41 1.35 -2.94 -5.53
C ILE A 41 0.03 -2.44 -6.12
N SER A 42 -0.18 -2.66 -7.42
CA SER A 42 -1.41 -2.26 -8.10
C SER A 42 -2.66 -2.93 -7.51
N ARG A 43 -2.61 -4.22 -7.17
CA ARG A 43 -3.75 -4.92 -6.52
C ARG A 43 -4.02 -4.39 -5.12
N VAL A 44 -2.97 -4.14 -4.33
CA VAL A 44 -3.09 -3.59 -2.96
C VAL A 44 -3.64 -2.16 -2.99
N GLU A 45 -3.08 -1.27 -3.82
CA GLU A 45 -3.53 0.14 -3.90
C GLU A 45 -4.99 0.28 -4.38
N ASN A 46 -5.52 -0.72 -5.09
CA ASN A 46 -6.91 -0.76 -5.51
C ASN A 46 -7.84 -1.52 -4.53
N GLY A 47 -7.32 -1.94 -3.37
CA GLY A 47 -8.07 -2.73 -2.38
C GLY A 47 -8.44 -4.15 -2.85
N GLY A 48 -7.82 -4.64 -3.92
CA GLY A 48 -8.10 -5.94 -4.53
C GLY A 48 -7.34 -7.11 -3.90
N GLU A 49 -6.40 -6.85 -3.00
CA GLU A 49 -5.65 -7.88 -2.28
C GLU A 49 -5.20 -7.39 -0.89
N ASN A 50 -5.17 -8.31 0.08
CA ASN A 50 -4.60 -8.06 1.41
C ASN A 50 -3.08 -7.84 1.31
N ILE A 51 -2.60 -6.75 1.92
CA ILE A 51 -1.17 -6.54 2.14
C ILE A 51 -0.67 -7.42 3.28
N THR A 52 0.55 -7.96 3.16
CA THR A 52 1.21 -8.60 4.31
C THR A 52 1.84 -7.55 5.21
N VAL A 53 1.97 -7.82 6.51
CA VAL A 53 2.61 -6.90 7.46
C VAL A 53 4.05 -6.57 7.03
N GLY A 54 4.79 -7.54 6.49
CA GLY A 54 6.15 -7.31 5.99
C GLY A 54 6.22 -6.44 4.72
N ALA A 55 5.23 -6.53 3.83
CA ALA A 55 5.13 -5.62 2.69
C ALA A 55 4.72 -4.21 3.14
N LEU A 56 3.82 -4.10 4.12
CA LEU A 56 3.41 -2.84 4.71
C LEU A 56 4.60 -2.06 5.28
N TYR A 57 5.42 -2.69 6.13
CA TYR A 57 6.60 -2.02 6.69
C TYR A 57 7.61 -1.62 5.61
N ARG A 58 7.93 -2.51 4.66
CA ARG A 58 8.85 -2.16 3.56
C ARG A 58 8.41 -0.93 2.77
N LEU A 59 7.12 -0.84 2.44
CA LEU A 59 6.58 0.32 1.72
C LEU A 59 6.51 1.57 2.60
N ALA A 60 6.09 1.43 3.86
CA ALA A 60 6.03 2.52 4.82
C ALA A 60 7.42 3.16 5.05
N ASP A 61 8.43 2.32 5.30
CA ASP A 61 9.82 2.74 5.49
C ASP A 61 10.37 3.40 4.24
N HIS A 62 10.10 2.84 3.06
CA HIS A 62 10.51 3.40 1.77
C HIS A 62 9.87 4.77 1.49
N TYR A 63 8.59 4.94 1.84
CA TYR A 63 7.87 6.21 1.69
C TYR A 63 8.14 7.21 2.84
N GLY A 64 8.89 6.81 3.87
CA GLY A 64 9.21 7.67 5.02
C GLY A 64 7.99 8.00 5.89
N VAL A 65 6.99 7.11 5.98
CA VAL A 65 5.79 7.29 6.80
C VAL A 65 5.64 6.14 7.81
N PRO A 66 5.05 6.37 8.99
CA PRO A 66 4.76 5.26 9.90
C PRO A 66 3.68 4.35 9.31
N ALA A 67 3.81 3.03 9.49
CA ALA A 67 2.86 2.04 8.99
C ALA A 67 1.41 2.29 9.49
N SER A 68 1.25 2.86 10.68
CA SER A 68 -0.06 3.27 11.22
C SER A 68 -0.79 4.30 10.37
N ARG A 69 -0.06 5.14 9.61
CA ARG A 69 -0.67 6.12 8.68
C ARG A 69 -1.35 5.44 7.49
N ILE A 70 -0.94 4.22 7.14
CA ILE A 70 -1.50 3.45 6.04
C ILE A 70 -2.73 2.65 6.49
N LEU A 71 -2.80 2.26 7.76
CA LEU A 71 -3.90 1.48 8.30
C LEU A 71 -5.16 2.33 8.52
N PRO A 72 -6.35 1.87 8.10
CA PRO A 72 -7.63 2.51 8.44
C PRO A 72 -8.03 2.20 9.90
N ASP A 73 -8.96 2.99 10.44
CA ASP A 73 -9.52 2.83 11.80
C ASP A 73 -10.47 1.62 11.89
#